data_AF-A0A842P1L5-F1
#
_entry.id   AF-A0A842P1L5-F1
#
_cell.length_a   1.000
_cell.length_b   1.000
_cell.length_c   1.000
_cell.angle_alpha   90.00
_cell.angle_beta   90.00
_cell.angle_gamma   90.00
#
_symmetry.space_group_name_H-M   'P 1'
#
loop_
_entity.id
_entity.type
_entity.pdbx_description
1 polymer ?
#
loop_
_entity_poly.entity_id
_entity_poly.type
_entity_poly.pdbx_seq_one_letter_code
_entity_poly.pdbx_strand_id
1 'polypeptide(L)'
;MSCSGETVEEEELLQIRPLITAQLKKAKYGVADHSTVGLCHWTKKSFKHEGSCYKHKFYGISTHRCMEFSPAGMYCENRCVYCWRPMEFYDSMQMKPEQVAEPEQILTKLMAERKKLINGFYGDSRNDKQRLDESLLPAHYAISLSGEPTMYPKLPELIKYLKTFEATKSIFLVTNGQEPDMIQKLQDEDALPTQLYLSTNASDYESFMKINKPRYDDSWERWNRTLDMLKDLKTRTVLRITLIRDHNDQKESIPAFAEMFRKASPHFIEIKSYMHIGRSTNRLEYANMLEMEEVKSFSEEIAKQSKIFSIMDESIVSRISILQNNERFIDRFIPTYANTI
;
A
#
# COMPACT_ATOMS: atom_id res chain seq x y z
N MET A 1 17.07 21.86 51.01
CA MET A 1 17.66 21.08 49.92
C MET A 1 16.53 20.56 49.06
N SER A 2 16.53 20.98 47.80
CA SER A 2 15.62 20.56 46.73
C SER A 2 15.77 19.08 46.44
N CYS A 3 14.66 18.41 46.12
CA CYS A 3 14.53 17.47 45.00
C CYS A 3 13.06 17.04 44.94
N SER A 4 12.24 17.86 44.28
CA SER A 4 10.98 17.39 43.69
C SER A 4 11.34 16.32 42.66
N GLY A 5 11.11 15.05 43.02
CA GLY A 5 11.18 13.95 42.07
C GLY A 5 10.05 14.11 41.07
N GLU A 6 10.34 14.82 39.98
CA GLU A 6 9.58 14.67 38.75
C GLU A 6 9.83 13.26 38.24
N THR A 7 8.93 12.34 38.57
CA THR A 7 8.77 11.11 37.81
C THR A 7 8.33 11.54 36.42
N VAL A 8 9.25 11.54 35.47
CA VAL A 8 8.91 11.53 34.05
C VAL A 8 8.14 10.23 33.85
N GLU A 9 6.83 10.32 33.73
CA GLU A 9 6.05 9.21 33.18
C GLU A 9 6.62 8.96 31.77
N GLU A 10 7.36 7.87 31.59
CA GLU A 10 7.69 7.40 30.24
C GLU A 10 6.35 7.14 29.54
N GLU A 11 5.94 8.05 28.65
CA GLU A 11 4.71 7.87 27.89
C GLU A 11 4.79 6.55 27.11
N GLU A 12 3.94 5.59 27.46
CA GLU A 12 3.97 4.24 26.92
C GLU A 12 3.73 4.27 25.40
N LEU A 13 4.61 3.61 24.63
CA LEU A 13 4.47 3.49 23.18
C LEU A 13 3.12 2.92 22.78
N LEU A 14 2.50 3.46 21.73
CA LEU A 14 1.23 2.98 21.17
C LEU A 14 1.31 1.48 20.87
N GLN A 15 0.41 0.72 21.48
CA GLN A 15 0.23 -0.72 21.26
C GLN A 15 -1.11 -1.02 20.60
N ILE A 16 -1.13 -2.01 19.70
CA ILE A 16 -2.40 -2.57 19.22
C ILE A 16 -3.06 -3.38 20.36
N ARG A 17 -4.31 -3.02 20.71
CA ARG A 17 -5.05 -3.61 21.84
C ARG A 17 -5.00 -5.15 21.82
N PRO A 18 -4.87 -5.83 22.97
CA PRO A 18 -4.69 -7.29 23.02
C PRO A 18 -5.74 -8.10 22.26
N LEU A 19 -7.02 -7.70 22.35
CA LEU A 19 -8.12 -8.35 21.62
C LEU A 19 -7.93 -8.27 20.10
N ILE A 20 -7.51 -7.11 19.59
CA ILE A 20 -7.22 -6.89 18.16
C ILE A 20 -5.97 -7.70 17.76
N THR A 21 -4.92 -7.67 18.58
CA THR A 21 -3.69 -8.44 18.36
C THR A 21 -3.98 -9.94 18.23
N ALA A 22 -4.89 -10.50 19.05
CA ALA A 22 -5.31 -11.89 18.94
C ALA A 22 -6.03 -12.18 17.59
N GLN A 23 -6.90 -11.28 17.14
CA GLN A 23 -7.58 -11.41 15.84
C GLN A 23 -6.60 -11.32 14.67
N LEU A 24 -5.65 -10.38 14.71
CA LEU A 24 -4.60 -10.22 13.71
C LEU A 24 -3.71 -11.47 13.62
N LYS A 25 -3.27 -12.00 14.76
CA LYS A 25 -2.49 -13.26 14.81
C LYS A 25 -3.27 -14.44 14.25
N LYS A 26 -4.57 -14.56 14.54
CA LYS A 26 -5.45 -15.57 13.93
C LYS A 26 -5.52 -15.42 12.41
N ALA A 27 -5.54 -14.19 11.92
CA ALA A 27 -5.46 -13.85 10.49
C ALA A 27 -4.04 -13.93 9.89
N LYS A 28 -3.07 -14.48 10.63
CA LYS A 28 -1.66 -14.67 10.21
C LYS A 28 -0.88 -13.38 9.97
N TYR A 29 -1.17 -12.35 10.76
CA TYR A 29 -0.35 -11.16 10.87
C TYR A 29 0.70 -11.34 11.98
N GLY A 30 1.89 -10.80 11.74
CA GLY A 30 2.84 -10.42 12.78
C GLY A 30 2.49 -9.05 13.32
N VAL A 31 2.62 -8.86 14.63
CA VAL A 31 2.27 -7.61 15.33
C VAL A 31 3.42 -7.19 16.23
N ALA A 32 3.81 -5.92 16.14
CA ALA A 32 4.82 -5.32 17.00
C ALA A 32 4.48 -3.84 17.23
N ASP A 33 4.31 -3.43 18.49
CA ASP A 33 3.92 -2.08 18.86
C ASP A 33 2.62 -1.64 18.13
N HIS A 34 2.68 -0.55 17.38
CA HIS A 34 1.60 -0.06 16.50
C HIS A 34 1.72 -0.58 15.05
N SER A 35 2.65 -1.48 14.78
CA SER A 35 3.05 -1.93 13.45
C SER A 35 2.65 -3.38 13.17
N THR A 36 2.53 -3.73 11.90
CA THR A 36 2.12 -5.08 11.47
C THR A 36 2.89 -5.55 10.24
N VAL A 37 3.05 -6.87 10.10
CA VAL A 37 3.66 -7.52 8.93
C VAL A 37 2.86 -8.74 8.51
N GLY A 38 2.84 -9.05 7.22
CA GLY A 38 2.12 -10.19 6.67
C GLY A 38 2.87 -10.89 5.54
N LEU A 39 2.52 -12.16 5.31
CA LEU A 39 2.90 -12.87 4.09
C LEU A 39 1.74 -12.81 3.11
N CYS A 40 1.91 -12.03 2.05
CA CYS A 40 0.88 -11.88 1.03
C CYS A 40 0.60 -13.22 0.33
N HIS A 41 -0.57 -13.34 -0.28
CA HIS A 41 -0.99 -14.55 -1.01
C HIS A 41 0.06 -15.02 -2.02
N TRP A 42 0.61 -14.08 -2.79
CA TRP A 42 1.57 -14.37 -3.85
C TRP A 42 2.95 -14.76 -3.33
N THR A 43 3.41 -14.20 -2.21
CA THR A 43 4.65 -14.63 -1.56
C THR A 43 4.54 -16.11 -1.17
N LYS A 44 3.41 -16.52 -0.56
CA LYS A 44 3.19 -17.92 -0.19
C LYS A 44 3.17 -18.86 -1.39
N LYS A 45 2.45 -18.49 -2.47
CA LYS A 45 2.44 -19.26 -3.73
C LYS A 45 3.82 -19.36 -4.37
N SER A 46 4.59 -18.28 -4.31
CA SER A 46 5.93 -18.26 -4.90
C SER A 46 6.89 -19.24 -4.22
N PHE A 47 6.69 -19.60 -2.95
CA PHE A 47 7.50 -20.65 -2.30
C PHE A 47 7.36 -22.01 -3.00
N LYS A 48 6.24 -22.30 -3.65
CA LYS A 48 5.97 -23.56 -4.37
C LYS A 48 6.13 -23.46 -5.88
N HIS A 49 6.68 -22.35 -6.38
CA HIS A 49 6.70 -22.02 -7.80
C HIS A 49 5.30 -21.98 -8.46
N GLU A 50 4.23 -21.76 -7.69
CA GLU A 50 2.84 -21.69 -8.19
C GLU A 50 2.49 -20.32 -8.82
N GLY A 51 3.50 -19.49 -9.10
CA GLY A 51 3.35 -18.19 -9.76
C GLY A 51 3.96 -17.02 -8.98
N SER A 52 3.88 -15.85 -9.61
CA SER A 52 4.38 -14.56 -9.11
C SER A 52 3.26 -13.53 -9.08
N CYS A 53 3.42 -12.48 -8.26
CA CYS A 53 2.43 -11.39 -8.24
C CYS A 53 2.50 -10.54 -9.51
N TYR A 54 1.43 -9.78 -9.80
CA TYR A 54 1.40 -8.89 -10.97
C TYR A 54 2.54 -7.85 -10.96
N LYS A 55 3.04 -7.44 -9.79
CA LYS A 55 4.17 -6.49 -9.68
C LYS A 55 5.48 -7.08 -10.20
N HIS A 56 5.66 -8.40 -10.16
CA HIS A 56 6.78 -9.05 -10.82
C HIS A 56 6.71 -8.82 -12.33
N LYS A 57 5.52 -9.06 -12.91
CA LYS A 57 5.26 -8.78 -14.32
C LYS A 57 5.51 -7.30 -14.63
N PHE A 58 4.86 -6.39 -13.90
CA PHE A 58 4.88 -4.95 -14.21
C PHE A 58 6.22 -4.27 -13.97
N TYR A 59 6.90 -4.61 -12.87
CA TYR A 59 8.05 -3.84 -12.38
C TYR A 59 9.33 -4.67 -12.15
N GLY A 60 9.29 -5.98 -12.42
CA GLY A 60 10.45 -6.87 -12.31
C GLY A 60 10.75 -7.37 -10.89
N ILE A 61 9.93 -7.03 -9.89
CA ILE A 61 10.26 -7.36 -8.48
C ILE A 61 10.27 -8.87 -8.22
N SER A 62 11.11 -9.30 -7.29
CA SER A 62 11.12 -10.69 -6.81
C SER A 62 10.00 -10.92 -5.77
N THR A 63 8.98 -11.70 -6.13
CA THR A 63 7.74 -11.85 -5.33
C THR A 63 8.01 -12.42 -3.92
N HIS A 64 8.86 -13.43 -3.81
CA HIS A 64 9.16 -14.09 -2.53
C HIS A 64 10.01 -13.25 -1.59
N ARG A 65 10.75 -12.26 -2.11
CA ARG A 65 11.60 -11.35 -1.32
C ARG A 65 10.91 -10.03 -0.98
N CYS A 66 9.60 -9.95 -1.15
CA CYS A 66 8.79 -8.82 -0.70
C CYS A 66 8.41 -8.98 0.79
N MET A 67 8.55 -7.90 1.55
CA MET A 67 8.00 -7.73 2.89
C MET A 67 6.84 -6.75 2.83
N GLU A 68 5.62 -7.27 2.97
CA GLU A 68 4.41 -6.46 3.11
C GLU A 68 4.18 -6.13 4.59
N PHE A 69 4.26 -4.85 4.94
CA PHE A 69 4.12 -4.39 6.32
C PHE A 69 3.50 -2.99 6.40
N SER A 70 3.22 -2.52 7.61
CA SER A 70 2.78 -1.16 7.88
C SER A 70 3.27 -0.68 9.24
N PRO A 71 3.80 0.56 9.34
CA PRO A 71 4.11 1.18 10.62
C PRO A 71 2.87 1.73 11.34
N ALA A 72 1.72 1.78 10.68
CA ALA A 72 0.47 2.33 11.22
C ALA A 72 -0.64 1.27 11.14
N GLY A 73 -0.37 0.08 11.67
CA GLY A 73 -1.13 -1.14 11.35
C GLY A 73 -2.63 -1.03 11.66
N MET A 74 -3.02 -0.25 12.67
CA MET A 74 -4.42 -0.05 13.07
C MET A 74 -4.82 1.43 13.17
N TYR A 75 -4.19 2.29 12.35
CA TYR A 75 -4.53 3.72 12.27
C TYR A 75 -4.88 4.04 10.82
N CYS A 76 -6.04 4.66 10.60
CA CYS A 76 -6.47 5.12 9.28
C CYS A 76 -7.60 6.14 9.44
N GLU A 77 -7.61 7.13 8.57
CA GLU A 77 -8.65 8.14 8.46
C GLU A 77 -9.88 7.59 7.73
N ASN A 78 -9.71 6.53 6.92
CA ASN A 78 -10.76 5.95 6.10
C ASN A 78 -11.44 4.73 6.71
N ARG A 79 -12.73 4.58 6.39
CA ARG A 79 -13.54 3.39 6.68
C ARG A 79 -14.12 2.79 5.38
N CYS A 80 -13.25 2.59 4.39
CA CYS A 80 -13.65 2.19 3.04
C CYS A 80 -14.53 0.94 2.99
N VAL A 81 -15.58 0.95 2.18
CA VAL A 81 -16.49 -0.20 2.01
C VAL A 81 -15.76 -1.48 1.60
N TYR A 82 -14.70 -1.34 0.78
CA TYR A 82 -13.91 -2.44 0.22
C TYR A 82 -12.70 -2.85 1.07
N CYS A 83 -12.41 -2.16 2.18
CA CYS A 83 -11.24 -2.50 2.98
C CYS A 83 -11.42 -3.89 3.60
N TRP A 84 -10.47 -4.81 3.40
CA TRP A 84 -10.58 -6.16 3.95
C TRP A 84 -10.23 -6.25 5.45
N ARG A 85 -9.94 -5.12 6.09
CA ARG A 85 -9.44 -5.04 7.47
C ARG A 85 -10.52 -4.54 8.42
N PRO A 86 -10.43 -4.86 9.72
CA PRO A 86 -11.45 -4.45 10.68
C PRO A 86 -11.24 -2.98 11.06
N MET A 87 -11.90 -2.08 10.32
CA MET A 87 -11.79 -0.63 10.49
C MET A 87 -12.52 -0.10 11.73
N GLU A 88 -13.41 -0.92 12.29
CA GLU A 88 -14.12 -0.68 13.57
C GLU A 88 -13.16 -0.45 14.74
N PHE A 89 -11.89 -0.80 14.56
CA PHE A 89 -10.84 -0.70 15.57
C PHE A 89 -9.95 0.53 15.45
N TYR A 90 -10.24 1.45 14.52
CA TYR A 90 -9.48 2.69 14.37
C TYR A 90 -10.00 3.73 15.36
N ASP A 91 -9.48 3.69 16.59
CA ASP A 91 -9.95 4.57 17.68
C ASP A 91 -9.45 6.01 17.50
N SER A 92 -8.18 6.19 17.12
CA SER A 92 -7.52 7.50 16.98
C SER A 92 -7.28 7.88 15.51
N MET A 93 -7.30 9.19 15.23
CA MET A 93 -6.89 9.78 13.94
C MET A 93 -5.47 10.33 13.97
N GLN A 94 -4.73 10.14 15.06
CA GLN A 94 -3.39 10.70 15.21
C GLN A 94 -2.45 9.70 15.90
N MET A 95 -1.21 9.68 15.44
CA MET A 95 -0.08 8.99 16.06
C MET A 95 0.94 10.05 16.49
N LYS A 96 1.05 10.31 17.79
CA LYS A 96 1.99 11.32 18.30
C LYS A 96 3.44 10.84 18.15
N PRO A 97 4.39 11.70 17.74
CA PRO A 97 5.80 11.32 17.56
C PRO A 97 6.45 10.65 18.78
N GLU A 98 6.06 11.06 19.98
CA GLU A 98 6.61 10.59 21.25
C GLU A 98 6.10 9.18 21.59
N GLN A 99 4.91 8.84 21.10
CA GLN A 99 4.23 7.58 21.41
C GLN A 99 4.46 6.50 20.33
N VAL A 100 5.30 6.75 19.31
CA VAL A 100 5.59 5.76 18.27
C VAL A 100 7.01 5.22 18.38
N ALA A 101 7.14 3.91 18.20
CA ALA A 101 8.40 3.21 18.19
C ALA A 101 9.33 3.75 17.08
N GLU A 102 10.64 3.68 17.32
CA GLU A 102 11.64 4.08 16.33
C GLU A 102 11.66 3.13 15.11
N PRO A 103 12.05 3.61 13.91
CA PRO A 103 12.12 2.77 12.72
C PRO A 103 12.92 1.48 12.88
N GLU A 104 14.08 1.54 13.54
CA GLU A 104 14.93 0.37 13.79
C GLU A 104 14.23 -0.67 14.68
N GLN A 105 13.56 -0.20 15.74
CA GLN A 105 12.79 -1.05 16.65
C GLN A 105 11.63 -1.74 15.91
N ILE A 106 10.87 -0.97 15.12
CA ILE A 106 9.75 -1.50 14.31
C ILE A 106 10.27 -2.59 13.38
N LEU A 107 11.30 -2.31 12.58
CA LEU A 107 11.79 -3.28 11.61
C LEU A 107 12.39 -4.51 12.26
N THR A 108 13.15 -4.36 13.35
CA THR A 108 13.73 -5.50 14.07
C THR A 108 12.64 -6.45 14.56
N LYS A 109 11.62 -5.91 15.24
CA LYS A 109 10.49 -6.70 15.75
C LYS A 109 9.65 -7.30 14.61
N LEU A 110 9.36 -6.54 13.55
CA LEU A 110 8.59 -7.04 12.41
C LEU A 110 9.35 -8.10 11.61
N MET A 111 10.66 -7.99 11.46
CA MET A 111 11.49 -9.02 10.84
C MET A 111 11.46 -10.32 11.64
N ALA A 112 11.50 -10.24 12.98
CA ALA A 112 11.34 -11.40 13.85
C ALA A 112 9.95 -12.05 13.71
N GLU A 113 8.88 -11.25 13.70
CA GLU A 113 7.52 -11.76 13.47
C GLU A 113 7.36 -12.37 12.07
N ARG A 114 7.92 -11.74 11.04
CA ARG A 114 7.91 -12.26 9.67
C ARG A 114 8.67 -13.58 9.56
N LYS A 115 9.82 -13.71 10.23
CA LYS A 115 10.57 -14.97 10.32
C LYS A 115 9.72 -16.09 10.92
N LYS A 116 8.95 -15.83 11.98
CA LYS A 116 8.02 -16.82 12.55
C LYS A 116 6.96 -17.26 11.52
N LEU A 117 6.43 -16.33 10.73
CA LEU A 117 5.47 -16.65 9.67
C LEU A 117 6.09 -17.53 8.58
N ILE A 118 7.33 -17.24 8.16
CA ILE A 118 8.06 -18.03 7.14
C ILE A 118 8.46 -19.40 7.65
N ASN A 119 8.86 -19.51 8.92
CA ASN A 119 9.25 -20.78 9.55
C ASN A 119 8.14 -21.85 9.42
N GLY A 120 6.87 -21.44 9.40
CA GLY A 120 5.73 -22.33 9.18
C GLY A 120 5.68 -23.02 7.81
N PHE A 121 6.52 -22.62 6.85
CA PHE A 121 6.57 -23.18 5.50
C PHE A 121 7.71 -24.21 5.29
N TYR A 122 8.74 -24.24 6.13
CA TYR A 122 9.85 -25.21 5.96
C TYR A 122 9.42 -26.68 6.16
N GLY A 123 8.29 -26.92 6.83
CA GLY A 123 7.78 -28.28 7.07
C GLY A 123 7.07 -28.92 5.88
N ASP A 124 6.76 -28.18 4.81
CA ASP A 124 6.10 -28.69 3.61
C ASP A 124 7.12 -28.84 2.47
N SER A 125 7.41 -30.08 2.07
CA SER A 125 8.44 -30.43 1.07
C SER A 125 8.18 -29.89 -0.33
N ARG A 126 6.98 -29.39 -0.60
CA ARG A 126 6.65 -28.71 -1.86
C ARG A 126 7.20 -27.29 -1.92
N ASN A 127 7.58 -26.71 -0.78
CA ASN A 127 8.20 -25.39 -0.76
C ASN A 127 9.68 -25.51 -1.10
N ASP A 128 10.14 -24.62 -1.97
CA ASP A 128 11.54 -24.45 -2.31
C ASP A 128 12.29 -23.79 -1.15
N LYS A 129 13.29 -24.52 -0.63
CA LYS A 129 14.07 -24.08 0.53
C LYS A 129 14.86 -22.80 0.23
N GLN A 130 15.43 -22.68 -0.97
CA GLN A 130 16.22 -21.50 -1.34
C GLN A 130 15.33 -20.25 -1.35
N ARG A 131 14.11 -20.31 -1.88
CA ARG A 131 13.15 -19.21 -1.86
C ARG A 131 12.72 -18.83 -0.46
N LEU A 132 12.56 -19.80 0.45
CA LEU A 132 12.28 -19.51 1.86
C LEU A 132 13.47 -18.78 2.50
N ASP A 133 14.69 -19.27 2.29
CA ASP A 133 15.93 -18.68 2.82
C ASP A 133 16.13 -17.25 2.28
N GLU A 134 15.97 -17.04 0.96
CA GLU A 134 16.01 -15.71 0.33
C GLU A 134 14.90 -14.78 0.82
N SER A 135 13.75 -15.34 1.22
CA SER A 135 12.64 -14.57 1.76
C SER A 135 12.97 -13.99 3.13
N LEU A 136 13.82 -14.64 3.94
CA LEU A 136 14.20 -14.15 5.28
C LEU A 136 14.92 -12.79 5.23
N LEU A 137 15.55 -12.45 4.10
CA LEU A 137 16.18 -11.15 3.85
C LEU A 137 15.49 -10.43 2.67
N PRO A 138 14.46 -9.60 2.95
CA PRO A 138 13.68 -8.91 1.94
C PRO A 138 14.54 -8.02 1.04
N ALA A 139 14.21 -8.00 -0.24
CA ALA A 139 14.73 -7.04 -1.21
C ALA A 139 13.73 -5.91 -1.51
N HIS A 140 12.44 -6.15 -1.24
CA HIS A 140 11.37 -5.18 -1.47
C HIS A 140 10.58 -4.94 -0.21
N TYR A 141 10.35 -3.67 0.10
CA TYR A 141 9.58 -3.25 1.27
C TYR A 141 8.28 -2.61 0.79
N ALA A 142 7.17 -3.30 0.96
CA ALA A 142 5.85 -2.81 0.63
C ALA A 142 5.17 -2.27 1.90
N ILE A 143 5.27 -0.96 2.09
CA ILE A 143 4.61 -0.19 3.14
C ILE A 143 3.15 0.01 2.72
N SER A 144 2.38 -1.08 2.80
CA SER A 144 1.04 -1.17 2.21
C SER A 144 0.18 -2.28 2.82
N LEU A 145 0.56 -2.81 3.99
CA LEU A 145 -0.28 -3.76 4.70
C LEU A 145 -1.50 -3.02 5.21
N SER A 146 -1.67 -2.81 6.51
CA SER A 146 -2.90 -2.24 7.08
C SER A 146 -2.76 -0.78 7.52
N GLY A 147 -3.89 -0.09 7.64
CA GLY A 147 -3.93 1.31 8.03
C GLY A 147 -3.38 2.27 6.98
N GLU A 148 -3.08 3.49 7.40
CA GLU A 148 -2.50 4.56 6.60
C GLU A 148 -1.06 4.83 7.03
N PRO A 149 -0.05 4.38 6.26
CA PRO A 149 1.34 4.56 6.63
C PRO A 149 1.79 6.01 6.78
N THR A 150 1.17 6.98 6.09
CA THR A 150 1.54 8.40 6.20
C THR A 150 1.16 9.02 7.54
N MET A 151 0.34 8.36 8.36
CA MET A 151 0.07 8.77 9.73
C MET A 151 1.27 8.53 10.67
N TYR A 152 2.22 7.68 10.28
CA TYR A 152 3.41 7.41 11.10
C TYR A 152 4.39 8.60 11.00
N PRO A 153 4.64 9.35 12.08
CA PRO A 153 5.34 10.63 12.02
C PRO A 153 6.83 10.51 11.68
N LYS A 154 7.42 9.32 11.90
CA LYS A 154 8.82 8.99 11.61
C LYS A 154 9.00 8.22 10.28
N LEU A 155 8.05 8.39 9.34
CA LEU A 155 8.07 7.73 8.04
C LEU A 155 9.30 8.12 7.18
N PRO A 156 9.75 9.39 7.15
CA PRO A 156 10.98 9.75 6.44
C PRO A 156 12.21 8.96 6.93
N GLU A 157 12.37 8.86 8.24
CA GLU A 157 13.45 8.14 8.91
C GLU A 157 13.36 6.64 8.61
N LEU A 158 12.15 6.07 8.60
CA LEU A 158 11.93 4.68 8.22
C LEU A 158 12.33 4.39 6.77
N ILE A 159 11.95 5.24 5.82
CA ILE A 159 12.33 5.04 4.41
C ILE A 159 13.84 5.19 4.24
N LYS A 160 14.47 6.18 4.87
CA LYS A 160 15.94 6.34 4.87
C LYS A 160 16.64 5.14 5.48
N TYR A 161 16.15 4.63 6.62
CA TYR A 161 16.70 3.44 7.26
C TYR A 161 16.60 2.20 6.37
N LEU A 162 15.46 1.99 5.70
CA LEU A 162 15.32 0.90 4.72
C LEU A 162 16.32 1.02 3.55
N LYS A 163 16.63 2.24 3.10
CA LYS A 163 17.61 2.49 2.03
C LYS A 163 19.04 2.13 2.47
N THR A 164 19.36 2.05 3.77
CA THR A 164 20.72 1.71 4.23
C THR A 164 21.02 0.21 4.13
N PHE A 165 20.01 -0.65 3.97
CA PHE A 165 20.24 -2.09 3.83
C PHE A 165 20.70 -2.43 2.40
N GLU A 166 21.85 -3.10 2.28
CA GLU A 166 22.44 -3.50 1.00
C GLU A 166 21.49 -4.36 0.13
N ALA A 167 20.66 -5.19 0.78
CA ALA A 167 19.68 -6.04 0.11
C ALA A 167 18.49 -5.25 -0.46
N THR A 168 18.22 -4.02 0.01
CA THR A 168 17.08 -3.21 -0.45
C THR A 168 17.24 -2.84 -1.91
N LYS A 169 16.30 -3.32 -2.73
CA LYS A 169 16.19 -2.98 -4.15
C LYS A 169 15.04 -2.02 -4.42
N SER A 170 13.95 -2.10 -3.65
CA SER A 170 12.88 -1.12 -3.75
C SER A 170 12.03 -0.96 -2.50
N ILE A 171 11.50 0.24 -2.34
CA ILE A 171 10.55 0.62 -1.31
C ILE A 171 9.29 1.12 -2.00
N PHE A 172 8.14 0.56 -1.63
CA PHE A 172 6.83 0.95 -2.11
C PHE A 172 6.02 1.55 -0.96
N LEU A 173 5.51 2.75 -1.15
CA LEU A 173 4.57 3.38 -0.22
C LEU A 173 3.19 3.42 -0.86
N VAL A 174 2.17 2.91 -0.18
CA VAL A 174 0.77 3.04 -0.61
C VAL A 174 0.04 3.89 0.41
N THR A 175 -0.50 5.02 -0.04
CA THR A 175 -1.25 5.95 0.79
C THR A 175 -2.66 6.16 0.27
N ASN A 176 -3.57 6.49 1.18
CA ASN A 176 -4.89 7.00 0.88
C ASN A 176 -4.89 8.50 0.56
N GLY A 177 -3.79 9.23 0.80
CA GLY A 177 -3.61 10.62 0.38
C GLY A 177 -4.13 11.71 1.33
N GLN A 178 -4.60 11.38 2.53
CA GLN A 178 -5.12 12.38 3.47
C GLN A 178 -4.07 13.08 4.34
N GLU A 179 -2.79 12.70 4.22
CA GLU A 179 -1.66 13.36 4.88
C GLU A 179 -0.70 14.01 3.85
N PRO A 180 -1.15 15.05 3.11
CA PRO A 180 -0.34 15.71 2.08
C PRO A 180 0.96 16.31 2.65
N ASP A 181 0.93 16.79 3.89
CA ASP A 181 2.10 17.39 4.55
C ASP A 181 3.19 16.35 4.80
N MET A 182 2.83 15.08 5.07
CA MET A 182 3.78 13.99 5.14
C MET A 182 4.40 13.71 3.77
N ILE A 183 3.62 13.75 2.68
CA ILE A 183 4.15 13.58 1.32
C ILE A 183 5.15 14.69 0.98
N GLN A 184 4.85 15.94 1.38
CA GLN A 184 5.76 17.06 1.20
C GLN A 184 7.04 16.87 2.03
N LYS A 185 6.92 16.48 3.31
CA LYS A 185 8.05 16.17 4.20
C LYS A 185 8.95 15.09 3.59
N LEU A 186 8.38 14.02 3.02
CA LEU A 186 9.15 12.97 2.34
C LEU A 186 9.98 13.51 1.17
N GLN A 187 9.45 14.47 0.41
CA GLN A 187 10.19 15.11 -0.67
C GLN A 187 11.28 16.05 -0.15
N ASP A 188 10.94 16.91 0.80
CA ASP A 188 11.86 17.93 1.34
C ASP A 188 13.06 17.29 2.05
N GLU A 189 12.85 16.12 2.65
CA GLU A 189 13.88 15.39 3.37
C GLU A 189 14.61 14.33 2.53
N ASP A 190 14.40 14.25 1.22
CA ASP A 190 14.96 13.20 0.34
C ASP A 190 14.62 11.76 0.81
N ALA A 191 13.45 11.60 1.41
CA ALA A 191 12.93 10.36 1.93
C ALA A 191 11.84 9.74 1.04
N LEU A 192 11.70 10.15 -0.22
CA LEU A 192 10.76 9.53 -1.15
C LEU A 192 11.08 8.02 -1.33
N PRO A 193 10.04 7.16 -1.45
CA PRO A 193 10.21 5.74 -1.73
C PRO A 193 10.73 5.52 -3.16
N THR A 194 11.02 4.28 -3.54
CA THR A 194 11.30 3.94 -4.94
C THR A 194 10.09 4.15 -5.84
N GLN A 195 8.90 3.87 -5.32
CA GLN A 195 7.64 4.10 -6.02
C GLN A 195 6.51 4.40 -5.02
N LEU A 196 5.84 5.53 -5.22
CA LEU A 196 4.72 6.00 -4.43
C LEU A 196 3.40 5.69 -5.13
N TYR A 197 2.46 5.12 -4.39
CA TYR A 197 1.11 4.81 -4.82
C TYR A 197 0.11 5.69 -4.09
N LEU A 198 -0.64 6.49 -4.84
CA LEU A 198 -1.87 7.11 -4.35
C LEU A 198 -3.04 6.19 -4.70
N SER A 199 -3.83 5.80 -3.70
CA SER A 199 -5.07 5.06 -3.96
C SER A 199 -6.19 6.04 -4.33
N THR A 200 -6.88 5.77 -5.42
CA THR A 200 -8.11 6.48 -5.84
C THR A 200 -9.25 5.47 -5.96
N ASN A 201 -10.48 5.85 -5.62
CA ASN A 201 -11.65 5.00 -5.87
C ASN A 201 -12.90 5.83 -6.19
N ALA A 202 -12.72 7.11 -6.50
CA ALA A 202 -13.79 8.07 -6.63
C ALA A 202 -13.38 9.13 -7.65
N SER A 203 -14.33 9.54 -8.48
CA SER A 203 -14.17 10.58 -9.49
C SER A 203 -14.56 11.97 -8.97
N ASP A 204 -15.26 12.02 -7.84
CA ASP A 204 -15.90 13.20 -7.28
C ASP A 204 -16.08 13.07 -5.75
N TYR A 205 -16.49 14.17 -5.11
CA TYR A 205 -16.69 14.24 -3.67
C TYR A 205 -17.72 13.23 -3.15
N GLU A 206 -18.86 13.09 -3.83
CA GLU A 206 -19.96 12.24 -3.37
C GLU A 206 -19.56 10.76 -3.35
N SER A 207 -18.95 10.28 -4.44
CA SER A 207 -18.41 8.93 -4.53
C SER A 207 -17.26 8.71 -3.53
N PHE A 208 -16.41 9.72 -3.30
CA PHE A 208 -15.34 9.65 -2.30
C PHE A 208 -15.89 9.43 -0.89
N MET A 209 -16.89 10.21 -0.48
CA MET A 209 -17.53 10.07 0.82
C MET A 209 -18.25 8.72 0.96
N LYS A 210 -18.95 8.28 -0.08
CA LYS A 210 -19.70 7.01 -0.09
C LYS A 210 -18.78 5.79 0.01
N ILE A 211 -17.67 5.79 -0.73
CA ILE A 211 -16.79 4.63 -0.88
C ILE A 211 -15.75 4.59 0.23
N ASN A 212 -15.08 5.69 0.52
CA ASN A 212 -13.97 5.73 1.47
C ASN A 212 -14.43 5.97 2.92
N LYS A 213 -15.61 6.56 3.12
CA LYS A 213 -16.17 6.89 4.43
C LYS A 213 -15.12 7.52 5.36
N PRO A 214 -14.48 8.63 4.92
CA PRO A 214 -13.42 9.28 5.67
C PRO A 214 -13.95 9.81 7.02
N ARG A 215 -13.04 10.01 7.97
CA ARG A 215 -13.34 10.60 9.27
C ARG A 215 -13.12 12.11 9.31
N TYR A 216 -12.25 12.65 8.46
CA TYR A 216 -12.02 14.08 8.33
C TYR A 216 -13.07 14.73 7.42
N ASP A 217 -13.55 15.90 7.82
CA ASP A 217 -14.49 16.69 7.03
C ASP A 217 -13.83 17.27 5.77
N ASP A 218 -12.54 17.63 5.85
CA ASP A 218 -11.69 18.17 4.77
C ASP A 218 -10.93 17.07 3.98
N SER A 219 -11.40 15.82 4.08
CA SER A 219 -10.72 14.64 3.53
C SER A 219 -10.57 14.66 2.01
N TRP A 220 -11.54 15.22 1.29
CA TRP A 220 -11.48 15.34 -0.17
C TRP A 220 -10.46 16.39 -0.61
N GLU A 221 -10.38 17.51 0.10
CA GLU A 221 -9.43 18.59 -0.13
C GLU A 221 -8.00 18.09 0.12
N ARG A 222 -7.77 17.37 1.22
CA ARG A 222 -6.49 16.73 1.53
C ARG A 222 -6.07 15.75 0.44
N TRP A 223 -7.01 14.92 -0.01
CA TRP A 223 -6.77 13.95 -1.08
C TRP A 223 -6.36 14.63 -2.39
N ASN A 224 -7.08 15.69 -2.79
CA ASN A 224 -6.77 16.44 -4.01
C ASN A 224 -5.41 17.17 -3.90
N ARG A 225 -5.04 17.69 -2.74
CA ARG A 225 -3.69 18.24 -2.51
C ARG A 225 -2.62 17.19 -2.82
N THR A 226 -2.77 15.97 -2.30
CA THR A 226 -1.83 14.88 -2.59
C THR A 226 -1.85 14.46 -4.07
N LEU A 227 -3.03 14.44 -4.70
CA LEU A 227 -3.18 14.14 -6.12
C LEU A 227 -2.39 15.13 -6.99
N ASP A 228 -2.53 16.44 -6.71
CA ASP A 228 -1.87 17.51 -7.46
C ASP A 228 -0.34 17.45 -7.33
N MET A 229 0.18 16.93 -6.22
CA MET A 229 1.61 16.76 -5.98
C MET A 229 2.24 15.67 -6.86
N LEU A 230 1.48 14.65 -7.31
CA LEU A 230 2.03 13.45 -7.97
C LEU A 230 2.90 13.74 -9.19
N LYS A 231 2.56 14.78 -9.96
CA LYS A 231 3.31 15.18 -11.17
C LYS A 231 4.68 15.79 -10.85
N ASP A 232 4.85 16.34 -9.65
CA ASP A 232 6.04 17.09 -9.24
C ASP A 232 6.96 16.27 -8.32
N LEU A 233 6.48 15.14 -7.79
CA LEU A 233 7.28 14.26 -6.94
C LEU A 233 8.49 13.67 -7.70
N LYS A 234 9.67 13.77 -7.10
CA LYS A 234 10.95 13.21 -7.62
C LYS A 234 11.09 11.70 -7.38
N THR A 235 10.01 10.96 -7.59
CA THR A 235 9.98 9.49 -7.53
C THR A 235 9.00 8.92 -8.55
N ARG A 236 9.02 7.61 -8.75
CA ARG A 236 8.02 6.92 -9.56
C ARG A 236 6.66 7.04 -8.88
N THR A 237 5.65 7.49 -9.61
CA THR A 237 4.31 7.71 -9.07
C THR A 237 3.29 6.85 -9.79
N VAL A 238 2.41 6.23 -9.02
CA VAL A 238 1.33 5.38 -9.50
C VAL A 238 0.03 5.86 -8.89
N LEU A 239 -0.98 6.10 -9.73
CA LEU A 239 -2.35 6.25 -9.26
C LEU A 239 -3.05 4.91 -9.41
N ARG A 240 -3.47 4.30 -8.30
CA ARG A 240 -4.12 2.98 -8.31
C ARG A 240 -5.59 3.11 -8.01
N ILE A 241 -6.43 2.72 -8.97
CA ILE A 241 -7.87 2.63 -8.82
C ILE A 241 -8.31 1.22 -8.44
N THR A 242 -9.12 1.11 -7.38
CA THR A 242 -9.87 -0.12 -7.09
C THR A 242 -11.29 0.02 -7.65
N LEU A 243 -11.55 -0.63 -8.78
CA LEU A 243 -12.87 -0.68 -9.39
C LEU A 243 -13.77 -1.65 -8.63
N ILE A 244 -14.97 -1.20 -8.33
CA ILE A 244 -16.00 -1.94 -7.61
C ILE A 244 -17.30 -1.75 -8.40
N ARG A 245 -17.88 -2.86 -8.83
CA ARG A 245 -19.13 -2.84 -9.60
C ARG A 245 -20.24 -2.17 -8.79
N ASP A 246 -21.00 -1.32 -9.46
CA ASP A 246 -22.12 -0.55 -8.91
C ASP A 246 -21.70 0.55 -7.92
N HIS A 247 -20.40 0.88 -7.88
CA HIS A 247 -19.87 1.92 -7.01
C HIS A 247 -19.05 2.97 -7.76
N ASN A 248 -18.14 2.55 -8.64
CA ASN A 248 -17.24 3.48 -9.36
C ASN A 248 -16.82 2.99 -10.75
N ASP A 249 -17.57 2.06 -11.35
CA ASP A 249 -17.32 1.49 -12.68
C ASP A 249 -18.28 2.03 -13.76
N GLN A 250 -19.13 3.00 -13.42
CA GLN A 250 -20.13 3.54 -14.33
C GLN A 250 -19.48 4.31 -15.47
N LYS A 251 -20.02 4.18 -16.69
CA LYS A 251 -19.46 4.84 -17.89
C LYS A 251 -19.45 6.36 -17.77
N GLU A 252 -20.41 6.92 -17.06
CA GLU A 252 -20.59 8.34 -16.81
C GLU A 252 -19.45 8.93 -15.97
N SER A 253 -18.76 8.09 -15.17
CA SER A 253 -17.61 8.50 -14.36
C SER A 253 -16.29 8.58 -15.15
N ILE A 254 -16.21 7.90 -16.31
CA ILE A 254 -14.97 7.78 -17.10
C ILE A 254 -14.40 9.14 -17.50
N PRO A 255 -15.19 10.12 -18.01
CA PRO A 255 -14.65 11.44 -18.35
C PRO A 255 -14.02 12.16 -17.15
N ALA A 256 -14.62 12.05 -15.96
CA ALA A 256 -14.09 12.65 -14.74
C ALA A 256 -12.80 11.97 -14.29
N PHE A 257 -12.72 10.64 -14.33
CA PHE A 257 -11.47 9.92 -14.08
C PHE A 257 -10.38 10.26 -15.11
N ALA A 258 -10.71 10.30 -16.40
CA ALA A 258 -9.75 10.65 -17.45
C ALA A 258 -9.18 12.06 -17.28
N GLU A 259 -10.01 13.04 -16.89
CA GLU A 259 -9.60 14.40 -16.54
C GLU A 259 -8.66 14.42 -15.34
N MET A 260 -9.07 13.75 -14.26
CA MET A 260 -8.31 13.63 -13.01
C MET A 260 -6.93 13.03 -13.27
N PHE A 261 -6.87 11.92 -14.02
CA PHE A 261 -5.64 11.21 -14.33
C PHE A 261 -4.70 12.07 -15.19
N ARG A 262 -5.26 12.81 -16.15
CA ARG A 262 -4.50 13.72 -16.99
C ARG A 262 -3.87 14.86 -16.17
N LYS A 263 -4.63 15.46 -15.25
CA LYS A 263 -4.14 16.53 -14.36
C LYS A 263 -3.07 16.05 -13.39
N ALA A 264 -3.29 14.89 -12.77
CA ALA A 264 -2.37 14.30 -11.81
C ALA A 264 -1.06 13.80 -12.46
N SER A 265 -1.12 13.46 -13.76
CA SER A 265 0.00 13.00 -14.60
C SER A 265 1.00 12.05 -13.86
N PRO A 266 0.52 10.97 -13.20
CA PRO A 266 1.40 9.96 -12.63
C PRO A 266 2.16 9.24 -13.76
N HIS A 267 3.24 8.54 -13.44
CA HIS A 267 3.96 7.72 -14.42
C HIS A 267 3.14 6.51 -14.88
N PHE A 268 2.37 5.92 -13.95
CA PHE A 268 1.51 4.77 -14.22
C PHE A 268 0.13 4.93 -13.60
N ILE A 269 -0.86 4.27 -14.22
CA ILE A 269 -2.19 4.07 -13.62
C ILE A 269 -2.44 2.58 -13.51
N GLU A 270 -2.71 2.09 -12.30
CA GLU A 270 -3.10 0.70 -12.06
C GLU A 270 -4.61 0.63 -11.87
N ILE A 271 -5.32 -0.02 -12.80
CA ILE A 271 -6.77 -0.20 -12.76
C ILE A 271 -7.08 -1.63 -12.37
N LYS A 272 -7.56 -1.82 -11.14
CA LYS A 272 -7.68 -3.14 -10.53
C LYS A 272 -9.09 -3.40 -10.04
N SER A 273 -9.63 -4.59 -10.34
CA SER A 273 -10.88 -5.07 -9.75
C SER A 273 -10.75 -5.26 -8.23
N TYR A 274 -11.79 -4.88 -7.50
CA TYR A 274 -12.01 -5.31 -6.13
C TYR A 274 -11.94 -6.83 -6.01
N MET A 275 -11.45 -7.30 -4.86
CA MET A 275 -11.39 -8.73 -4.53
C MET A 275 -12.21 -8.98 -3.26
N HIS A 276 -13.16 -9.91 -3.33
CA HIS A 276 -14.06 -10.27 -2.23
C HIS A 276 -13.34 -11.07 -1.14
N ILE A 277 -12.62 -10.37 -0.26
CA ILE A 277 -11.78 -10.98 0.79
C ILE A 277 -11.83 -10.24 2.13
N GLY A 278 -11.52 -10.95 3.21
CA GLY A 278 -11.44 -10.43 4.56
C GLY A 278 -12.75 -9.76 5.02
N ARG A 279 -12.67 -8.67 5.79
CA ARG A 279 -13.85 -7.98 6.33
C ARG A 279 -14.70 -7.26 5.29
N SER A 280 -14.20 -7.08 4.07
CA SER A 280 -14.97 -6.41 3.00
C SER A 280 -16.18 -7.24 2.58
N THR A 281 -16.14 -8.57 2.77
CA THR A 281 -17.25 -9.48 2.48
C THR A 281 -18.47 -9.27 3.36
N ASN A 282 -18.35 -8.50 4.44
CA ASN A 282 -19.48 -8.12 5.30
C ASN A 282 -20.21 -6.87 4.76
N ARG A 283 -19.70 -6.24 3.70
CA ARG A 283 -20.17 -4.95 3.17
C ARG A 283 -20.42 -4.98 1.67
N LEU A 284 -19.71 -5.85 0.96
CA LEU A 284 -19.79 -6.03 -0.49
C LEU A 284 -20.00 -7.52 -0.77
N GLU A 285 -20.63 -7.79 -1.91
CA GLU A 285 -20.89 -9.11 -2.44
C GLU A 285 -19.81 -9.55 -3.43
N TYR A 286 -19.73 -10.86 -3.69
CA TYR A 286 -18.82 -11.40 -4.70
C TYR A 286 -19.10 -10.77 -6.08
N ALA A 287 -20.37 -10.50 -6.39
CA ALA A 287 -20.80 -9.86 -7.63
C ALA A 287 -20.26 -8.43 -7.80
N ASN A 288 -19.83 -7.76 -6.72
CA ASN A 288 -19.19 -6.45 -6.82
C ASN A 288 -17.77 -6.50 -7.41
N MET A 289 -17.20 -7.69 -7.60
CA MET A 289 -15.96 -7.87 -8.35
C MET A 289 -16.23 -7.72 -9.85
N LEU A 290 -15.37 -6.96 -10.53
CA LEU A 290 -15.32 -6.94 -11.99
C LEU A 290 -14.53 -8.13 -12.50
N GLU A 291 -14.94 -8.68 -13.63
CA GLU A 291 -14.15 -9.60 -14.45
C GLU A 291 -13.06 -8.84 -15.22
N MET A 292 -12.05 -9.57 -15.71
CA MET A 292 -10.90 -8.94 -16.39
C MET A 292 -11.32 -8.15 -17.64
N GLU A 293 -12.30 -8.64 -18.40
CA GLU A 293 -12.78 -7.95 -19.62
C GLU A 293 -13.42 -6.59 -19.32
N GLU A 294 -14.08 -6.47 -18.16
CA GLU A 294 -14.70 -5.22 -17.72
C GLU A 294 -13.63 -4.22 -17.27
N VAL A 295 -12.61 -4.70 -16.55
CA VAL A 295 -11.43 -3.89 -16.20
C VAL A 295 -10.73 -3.39 -17.46
N LYS A 296 -10.57 -4.25 -18.46
CA LYS A 296 -9.95 -3.91 -19.75
C LYS A 296 -10.77 -2.86 -20.50
N SER A 297 -12.07 -3.08 -20.64
CA SER A 297 -13.00 -2.13 -21.29
C SER A 297 -12.93 -0.75 -20.63
N PHE A 298 -12.95 -0.70 -19.30
CA PHE A 298 -12.81 0.56 -18.55
C PHE A 298 -11.45 1.21 -18.82
N SER A 299 -10.38 0.42 -18.82
CA SER A 299 -9.02 0.91 -19.06
C SER A 299 -8.83 1.48 -20.47
N GLU A 300 -9.40 0.84 -21.49
CA GLU A 300 -9.34 1.30 -22.87
C GLU A 300 -10.06 2.64 -23.06
N GLU A 301 -11.24 2.81 -22.46
CA GLU A 301 -11.96 4.08 -22.49
C GLU A 301 -11.22 5.19 -21.74
N ILE A 302 -10.58 4.89 -20.61
CA ILE A 302 -9.71 5.84 -19.92
C ILE A 302 -8.51 6.24 -20.79
N ALA A 303 -7.83 5.28 -21.43
CA ALA A 303 -6.69 5.57 -22.30
C ALA A 303 -7.10 6.47 -23.47
N LYS A 304 -8.23 6.14 -24.12
CA LYS A 304 -8.80 6.92 -25.22
C LYS A 304 -9.16 8.35 -24.83
N GLN A 305 -9.79 8.55 -23.67
CA GLN A 305 -10.25 9.88 -23.24
C GLN A 305 -9.14 10.73 -22.62
N SER A 306 -8.21 10.11 -21.89
CA SER A 306 -7.10 10.82 -21.25
C SER A 306 -6.07 11.32 -22.25
N LYS A 307 -5.91 10.65 -23.41
CA LYS A 307 -5.00 10.95 -24.54
C LYS A 307 -3.50 10.91 -24.22
N ILE A 308 -3.12 11.02 -22.96
CA ILE A 308 -1.72 11.00 -22.51
C ILE A 308 -1.29 9.64 -21.96
N PHE A 309 -2.22 8.68 -21.83
CA PHE A 309 -1.95 7.34 -21.34
C PHE A 309 -2.22 6.27 -22.39
N SER A 310 -1.40 5.24 -22.42
CA SER A 310 -1.57 4.04 -23.25
C SER A 310 -1.64 2.79 -22.38
N ILE A 311 -2.40 1.77 -22.79
CA ILE A 311 -2.38 0.46 -22.13
C ILE A 311 -0.97 -0.13 -22.26
N MET A 312 -0.35 -0.46 -21.12
CA MET A 312 1.00 -1.01 -21.07
C MET A 312 0.98 -2.54 -20.92
N ASP A 313 0.17 -3.07 -20.01
CA ASP A 313 0.11 -4.51 -19.74
C ASP A 313 -1.11 -4.87 -18.87
N GLU A 314 -1.32 -6.16 -18.62
CA GLU A 314 -2.40 -6.68 -17.79
C GLU A 314 -1.99 -7.93 -16.99
N SER A 315 -2.76 -8.25 -15.95
CA SER A 315 -2.66 -9.53 -15.24
C SER A 315 -4.04 -10.09 -14.98
N ILE A 316 -4.43 -11.08 -15.79
CA ILE A 316 -5.74 -11.74 -15.73
C ILE A 316 -6.01 -12.30 -14.32
N VAL A 317 -5.03 -13.01 -13.74
CA VAL A 317 -5.19 -13.64 -12.41
C VAL A 317 -5.36 -12.62 -11.29
N SER A 318 -4.83 -11.40 -11.46
CA SER A 318 -4.98 -10.31 -10.50
C SER A 318 -6.07 -9.30 -10.89
N ARG A 319 -6.78 -9.53 -12.01
CA ARG A 319 -7.83 -8.66 -12.58
C ARG A 319 -7.41 -7.19 -12.60
N ILE A 320 -6.27 -6.92 -13.23
CA ILE A 320 -5.64 -5.60 -13.24
C ILE A 320 -5.09 -5.27 -14.62
N SER A 321 -5.30 -4.03 -15.05
CA SER A 321 -4.63 -3.40 -16.18
C SER A 321 -3.71 -2.28 -15.70
N ILE A 322 -2.64 -2.02 -16.42
CA ILE A 322 -1.74 -0.91 -16.15
C ILE A 322 -1.58 -0.04 -17.39
N LEU A 323 -1.67 1.27 -17.21
CA LEU A 323 -1.46 2.27 -18.24
C LEU A 323 -0.14 3.00 -17.97
N GLN A 324 0.57 3.35 -19.05
CA GLN A 324 1.81 4.13 -19.06
C GLN A 324 1.51 5.56 -19.50
N ASN A 325 2.08 6.53 -18.81
CA ASN A 325 2.08 7.93 -19.25
C ASN A 325 3.05 8.11 -20.43
N ASN A 326 2.55 8.63 -21.54
CA ASN A 326 3.30 8.90 -22.76
C ASN A 326 4.09 10.22 -22.70
N GLU A 327 3.63 11.18 -21.90
CA GLU A 327 4.27 12.50 -21.74
C GLU A 327 5.28 12.53 -20.59
N ARG A 328 5.08 11.68 -19.58
CA ARG A 328 5.98 11.51 -18.42
C ARG A 328 6.47 10.06 -18.35
N PHE A 329 7.10 9.62 -19.43
CA PHE A 329 7.56 8.26 -19.60
C PHE A 329 8.71 7.91 -18.65
N ILE A 330 8.67 6.69 -18.10
CA ILE A 330 9.79 6.06 -17.42
C ILE A 330 9.72 4.55 -17.66
N ASP A 331 10.87 3.88 -17.75
CA ASP A 331 10.89 2.41 -17.90
C ASP A 331 10.10 1.74 -16.77
N ARG A 332 9.30 0.72 -17.12
CA ARG A 332 8.46 0.00 -16.16
C ARG A 332 9.28 -0.78 -15.14
N PHE A 333 10.43 -1.33 -15.52
CA PHE A 333 11.26 -2.11 -14.64
C PHE A 333 12.05 -1.20 -13.70
N ILE A 334 12.09 -1.57 -12.43
CA ILE A 334 12.88 -0.82 -11.45
C ILE A 334 14.36 -1.02 -11.80
N PRO A 335 15.18 0.05 -11.90
CA PRO A 335 16.55 -0.02 -12.45
C PRO A 335 17.47 -1.07 -11.80
N THR A 336 17.24 -1.40 -10.53
CA THR A 336 17.93 -2.52 -9.86
C THR A 336 17.76 -3.87 -10.56
N TYR A 337 16.81 -3.98 -11.50
CA TYR A 337 16.56 -5.15 -12.33
C TYR A 337 16.95 -5.00 -13.80
N ALA A 338 17.32 -3.80 -14.27
CA ALA A 338 17.65 -3.55 -15.67
C ALA A 338 18.90 -4.32 -16.16
N ASN A 339 19.75 -4.76 -15.23
CA ASN A 339 20.95 -5.55 -15.52
C ASN A 339 20.80 -7.07 -15.18
N THR A 340 19.57 -7.54 -14.97
CA THR A 340 19.28 -8.95 -14.59
C THR A 340 18.38 -9.69 -15.58
N ILE A 341 18.10 -9.08 -16.73
CA ILE A 341 17.35 -9.71 -17.83
C ILE A 341 18.33 -10.19 -18.90
#